data_AF-A0A4U5LY39-F1
#
_entry.id   AF-A0A4U5LY39-F1
#
_cell.length_a   1.000
_cell.length_b   1.000
_cell.length_c   1.000
_cell.angle_alpha   90.00
_cell.angle_beta   90.00
_cell.angle_gamma   90.00
#
_symmetry.space_group_name_H-M   'P 1'
#
loop_
_entity.id
_entity.type
_entity.pdbx_description
1 polymer ?
#
loop_
_entity_poly.entity_id
_entity_poly.type
_entity_poly.pdbx_seq_one_letter_code
_entity_poly.pdbx_strand_id
1 'polypeptide(L)'
;MDIHCFLGRSRITSNDEDSGISMGTNSPVSDRSTVQQEASTTMPPKPVKQEDKELQRALKQIEKLKTQKRAKTDLCKQLQDEIKILKKEAKAARSAEAERNHAKDLETLQNEFQKEKTLLNDRISKANSEVQELKQERNILRRQVDMAPTCTICLDAKCDVVFLPCLHNVTCSVCANGTGTRQVDICPTCRQKIRAKLPMYN
;
A
#
# COMPACT_ATOMS: atom_id res chain seq x y z
N MET A 1 -7.70 6.90 28.86
CA MET A 1 -7.45 7.54 27.54
C MET A 1 -7.31 6.41 26.55
N ASP A 2 -8.47 5.90 26.12
CA ASP A 2 -8.61 4.64 25.41
C ASP A 2 -8.41 4.85 23.91
N ILE A 3 -7.39 4.19 23.38
CA ILE A 3 -7.07 4.17 21.95
C ILE A 3 -7.80 2.97 21.35
N HIS A 4 -8.92 3.24 20.68
CA HIS A 4 -9.63 2.27 19.86
C HIS A 4 -8.78 1.88 18.64
N CYS A 5 -8.24 0.66 18.66
CA CYS A 5 -7.70 -0.02 17.47
C CYS A 5 -8.85 -0.48 16.57
N PHE A 6 -9.14 0.30 15.53
CA PHE A 6 -10.05 -0.06 14.45
C PHE A 6 -9.25 -0.78 13.34
N LEU A 7 -8.92 -2.06 13.53
CA LEU A 7 -8.36 -2.90 12.47
C LEU A 7 -9.50 -3.46 11.63
N GLY A 8 -9.84 -2.72 10.58
CA GLY A 8 -10.75 -3.15 9.52
C GLY A 8 -10.20 -4.38 8.80
N ARG A 9 -10.87 -5.51 9.00
CA ARG A 9 -10.80 -6.70 8.15
C ARG A 9 -11.39 -6.36 6.78
N SER A 10 -10.55 -6.15 5.78
CA SER A 10 -10.98 -6.21 4.38
C SER A 10 -10.97 -7.65 3.92
N ARG A 11 -12.15 -8.28 4.03
CA ARG A 11 -12.49 -9.58 3.47
C ARG A 11 -12.59 -9.41 1.95
N ILE A 12 -11.54 -9.79 1.22
CA ILE A 12 -11.59 -9.85 -0.25
C ILE A 12 -12.46 -11.06 -0.61
N THR A 13 -13.67 -10.77 -1.07
CA THR A 13 -14.60 -11.73 -1.64
C THR A 13 -14.11 -12.11 -3.04
N SER A 14 -13.83 -13.39 -3.24
CA SER A 14 -13.74 -14.03 -4.54
C SER A 14 -15.09 -13.93 -5.25
N ASN A 15 -15.19 -13.05 -6.24
CA ASN A 15 -16.29 -13.07 -7.19
C ASN A 15 -15.84 -13.92 -8.39
N ASP A 16 -16.15 -15.21 -8.28
CA ASP A 16 -16.39 -16.09 -9.40
C ASP A 16 -17.67 -15.60 -10.10
N GLU A 17 -17.53 -14.81 -11.17
CA GLU A 17 -18.62 -14.56 -12.11
C GLU A 17 -18.37 -15.34 -13.40
N ASP A 18 -18.73 -16.60 -13.27
CA ASP A 18 -19.31 -17.48 -14.28
C ASP A 18 -20.22 -16.69 -15.25
N SER A 19 -19.68 -16.36 -16.42
CA SER A 19 -20.46 -15.85 -17.55
C SER A 19 -20.42 -16.89 -18.67
N GLY A 20 -21.10 -18.00 -18.40
CA GLY A 20 -21.63 -18.89 -19.41
C GLY A 20 -22.54 -18.13 -20.38
N ILE A 21 -22.00 -17.80 -21.55
CA ILE A 21 -22.81 -17.45 -22.72
C ILE A 21 -23.00 -18.74 -23.53
N SER A 22 -24.04 -19.48 -23.13
CA SER A 22 -24.68 -20.50 -23.96
C SER A 22 -25.63 -19.82 -24.94
N MET A 23 -25.26 -19.71 -26.21
CA MET A 23 -26.17 -19.42 -27.33
C MET A 23 -25.55 -20.06 -28.58
N GLY A 24 -26.20 -20.91 -29.37
CA GLY A 24 -27.51 -21.52 -29.32
C GLY A 24 -27.47 -22.69 -30.30
N THR A 25 -28.06 -23.81 -29.92
CA THR A 25 -28.31 -24.95 -30.80
C THR A 25 -29.43 -24.56 -31.76
N ASN A 26 -29.11 -24.32 -33.03
CA ASN A 26 -30.14 -24.23 -34.06
C ASN A 26 -30.51 -25.64 -34.52
N SER A 27 -31.77 -25.95 -34.22
CA SER A 27 -32.55 -27.13 -34.52
C SER A 27 -32.52 -27.61 -35.98
N PRO A 28 -32.84 -28.89 -36.21
CA PRO A 28 -33.06 -29.43 -37.54
C PRO A 28 -34.41 -28.93 -38.07
N VAL A 29 -34.41 -28.28 -39.23
CA VAL A 29 -35.65 -27.90 -39.91
C VAL A 29 -36.15 -29.09 -40.69
N SER A 30 -37.37 -29.47 -40.32
CA SER A 30 -38.20 -30.55 -40.75
C SER A 30 -38.69 -30.44 -42.20
N ASP A 31 -39.05 -31.61 -42.71
CA ASP A 31 -39.97 -31.88 -43.81
C ASP A 31 -40.97 -30.77 -44.12
N ARG A 32 -41.04 -30.40 -45.40
CA ARG A 32 -42.33 -30.05 -46.00
C ARG A 32 -42.38 -30.48 -47.45
N SER A 33 -43.01 -31.63 -47.65
CA SER A 33 -43.55 -32.07 -48.92
C SER A 33 -44.46 -30.99 -49.50
N THR A 34 -44.25 -30.62 -50.76
CA THR A 34 -45.32 -30.02 -51.58
C THR A 34 -45.17 -30.60 -52.97
N VAL A 35 -46.00 -31.61 -53.20
CA VAL A 35 -46.39 -32.14 -54.50
C VAL A 35 -47.10 -31.02 -55.26
N GLN A 36 -46.55 -30.59 -56.39
CA GLN A 36 -47.32 -29.88 -57.42
C GLN A 36 -46.95 -30.41 -58.81
N GLN A 37 -47.92 -31.15 -59.33
CA GLN A 37 -48.31 -31.50 -60.69
C GLN A 37 -47.53 -30.86 -61.85
N GLU A 38 -46.93 -31.77 -62.61
CA GLU A 38 -46.88 -31.90 -64.07
C GLU A 38 -47.67 -30.86 -64.88
N ALA A 39 -46.95 -30.04 -65.64
CA ALA A 39 -47.42 -29.48 -66.91
C ALA A 39 -46.39 -29.83 -67.98
N SER A 40 -46.73 -30.87 -68.76
CA SER A 40 -45.94 -31.40 -69.86
C SER A 40 -46.11 -30.50 -71.09
N THR A 41 -45.17 -29.58 -71.28
CA THR A 41 -44.98 -28.86 -72.55
C THR A 41 -43.74 -29.41 -73.23
N THR A 42 -43.97 -30.31 -74.19
CA THR A 42 -42.98 -30.87 -75.10
C THR A 42 -42.38 -29.77 -75.98
N MET A 43 -41.16 -29.35 -75.66
CA MET A 43 -40.37 -28.51 -76.55
C MET A 43 -39.74 -29.34 -77.67
N PRO A 44 -39.61 -28.80 -78.90
CA PRO A 44 -39.01 -29.48 -80.02
C PRO A 44 -37.52 -29.78 -79.77
N PRO A 45 -37.00 -30.93 -80.27
CA PRO A 45 -35.62 -31.33 -80.07
C PRO A 45 -34.69 -30.32 -80.74
N LYS A 46 -33.82 -29.70 -79.94
CA LYS A 46 -32.74 -28.85 -80.46
C LYS A 46 -31.73 -29.71 -81.23
N PRO A 47 -31.03 -29.14 -82.21
CA PRO A 47 -30.07 -29.88 -83.02
C PRO A 47 -28.88 -30.37 -82.18
N VAL A 48 -28.74 -31.70 -82.08
CA VAL A 48 -27.77 -32.51 -81.30
C VAL A 48 -26.31 -32.01 -81.32
N LYS A 49 -25.86 -31.34 -82.40
CA LYS A 49 -24.49 -30.82 -82.52
C LYS A 49 -24.19 -29.57 -81.67
N GLN A 50 -25.22 -28.86 -81.21
CA GLN A 50 -25.06 -27.66 -80.38
C GLN A 50 -24.90 -28.01 -78.89
N GLU A 51 -25.52 -29.11 -78.46
CA GLU A 51 -25.51 -29.60 -77.07
C GLU A 51 -24.13 -30.13 -76.65
N ASP A 52 -23.40 -30.81 -77.55
CA ASP A 52 -22.04 -31.29 -77.27
C ASP A 52 -21.04 -30.16 -77.00
N LYS A 53 -21.13 -29.06 -77.74
CA LYS A 53 -20.27 -27.88 -77.53
C LYS A 53 -20.56 -27.18 -76.20
N GLU A 54 -21.83 -27.16 -75.79
CA GLU A 54 -22.25 -26.60 -74.51
C GLU A 54 -21.78 -27.49 -73.34
N LEU A 55 -21.90 -28.81 -73.47
CA LEU A 55 -21.39 -29.77 -72.48
C LEU A 55 -19.87 -29.65 -72.32
N GLN A 56 -19.12 -29.52 -73.41
CA GLN A 56 -17.66 -29.38 -73.36
C GLN A 56 -17.23 -28.05 -72.71
N ARG A 57 -18.01 -26.97 -72.88
CA ARG A 57 -17.79 -25.70 -72.17
C ARG A 57 -18.08 -25.82 -70.67
N ALA A 58 -19.16 -26.49 -70.31
CA ALA A 58 -19.54 -26.72 -68.92
C ALA A 58 -18.49 -27.55 -68.16
N LEU A 59 -17.95 -28.61 -68.78
CA LEU A 59 -16.87 -29.42 -68.20
C LEU A 59 -15.61 -28.59 -67.91
N LYS A 60 -15.16 -27.76 -68.86
CA LYS A 60 -14.03 -26.84 -68.65
C LYS A 60 -14.28 -25.85 -67.52
N GLN A 61 -15.52 -25.35 -67.40
CA GLN A 61 -15.89 -24.44 -66.32
C GLN A 61 -15.90 -25.14 -64.96
N ILE A 62 -16.38 -26.39 -64.88
CA ILE A 62 -16.33 -27.22 -63.67
C ILE A 62 -14.89 -27.46 -63.22
N GLU A 63 -13.98 -27.78 -64.14
CA GLU A 63 -12.55 -27.95 -63.81
C GLU A 63 -11.93 -26.66 -63.26
N LYS A 64 -12.20 -25.51 -63.89
CA LYS A 64 -11.76 -24.20 -63.40
C LYS A 64 -12.29 -23.90 -62.00
N LEU A 65 -13.57 -24.19 -61.73
CA LEU A 65 -14.15 -23.99 -60.40
C LEU A 65 -13.55 -24.95 -59.37
N LYS A 66 -13.25 -26.20 -59.75
CA LYS A 66 -12.58 -27.17 -58.88
C LYS A 66 -11.18 -26.71 -58.48
N THR A 67 -10.37 -26.20 -59.41
CA THR A 67 -9.03 -25.67 -59.10
C THR A 67 -9.11 -24.42 -58.22
N GLN A 68 -10.05 -23.51 -58.50
CA GLN A 68 -10.31 -22.34 -57.65
C GLN A 68 -10.75 -22.73 -56.23
N LYS A 69 -11.62 -23.74 -56.08
CA LYS A 69 -12.07 -24.22 -54.77
C LYS A 69 -10.91 -24.80 -53.96
N ARG A 70 -10.03 -25.58 -54.58
CA ARG A 70 -8.82 -26.10 -53.93
C ARG A 70 -7.91 -24.97 -53.46
N ALA A 71 -7.59 -24.03 -54.37
CA ALA A 71 -6.76 -22.87 -54.04
C ALA A 71 -7.32 -22.04 -52.87
N LYS A 72 -8.63 -21.79 -52.84
CA LYS A 72 -9.29 -21.10 -51.72
C LYS A 72 -9.23 -21.91 -50.42
N THR A 73 -9.35 -23.23 -50.49
CA THR A 73 -9.28 -24.11 -49.32
C THR A 73 -7.89 -24.09 -48.70
N ASP A 74 -6.85 -24.12 -49.54
CA ASP A 74 -5.46 -24.05 -49.09
C ASP A 74 -5.14 -22.67 -48.49
N LEU A 75 -5.62 -21.59 -49.11
CA LEU A 75 -5.51 -20.24 -48.56
C LEU A 75 -6.22 -20.12 -47.19
N CYS A 76 -7.41 -20.71 -47.03
CA CYS A 76 -8.11 -20.70 -45.75
C CYS A 76 -7.32 -21.44 -44.67
N LYS A 77 -6.66 -22.56 -45.00
CA LYS A 77 -5.79 -23.28 -44.05
C LYS A 77 -4.57 -22.44 -43.66
N GLN A 78 -3.92 -21.80 -44.63
CA GLN A 78 -2.79 -20.91 -44.37
C GLN A 78 -3.17 -19.77 -43.41
N LEU A 79 -4.29 -19.09 -43.68
CA LEU A 79 -4.80 -18.03 -42.79
C LEU A 79 -5.17 -18.56 -41.40
N GLN A 80 -5.73 -19.77 -41.31
CA GLN A 80 -6.04 -20.39 -40.02
C GLN A 80 -4.77 -20.66 -39.20
N ASP A 81 -3.69 -21.09 -39.85
CA ASP A 81 -2.42 -21.35 -39.17
C ASP A 81 -1.71 -20.04 -38.79
N GLU A 82 -1.76 -19.02 -39.62
CA GLU A 82 -1.29 -17.67 -39.29
C GLU A 82 -2.03 -17.09 -38.08
N ILE A 83 -3.38 -17.21 -38.04
CA ILE A 83 -4.19 -16.81 -36.88
C ILE A 83 -3.78 -17.56 -35.61
N LYS A 84 -3.43 -18.86 -35.71
CA LYS A 84 -2.96 -19.62 -34.54
C LYS A 84 -1.62 -19.11 -34.04
N ILE A 85 -0.70 -18.77 -34.95
CA ILE A 85 0.62 -18.22 -34.61
C ILE A 85 0.44 -16.86 -33.93
N LEU A 86 -0.28 -15.94 -34.57
CA LEU A 86 -0.56 -14.61 -34.03
C LEU A 86 -1.25 -14.66 -32.66
N LYS A 87 -2.15 -15.61 -32.44
CA LYS A 87 -2.78 -15.82 -31.12
C LYS A 87 -1.78 -16.27 -30.05
N LYS A 88 -0.80 -17.12 -30.40
CA LYS A 88 0.25 -17.54 -29.46
C LYS A 88 1.18 -16.38 -29.13
N GLU A 89 1.59 -15.62 -30.14
CA GLU A 89 2.43 -14.43 -29.98
C GLU A 89 1.73 -13.36 -29.13
N ALA A 90 0.45 -13.08 -29.39
CA ALA A 90 -0.32 -12.14 -28.59
C ALA A 90 -0.45 -12.57 -27.12
N LYS A 91 -0.58 -13.87 -26.83
CA LYS A 91 -0.59 -14.39 -25.46
C LYS A 91 0.77 -14.23 -24.79
N ALA A 92 1.85 -14.54 -25.49
CA ALA A 92 3.21 -14.37 -24.97
C ALA A 92 3.52 -12.89 -24.68
N ALA A 93 3.13 -11.98 -25.58
CA ALA A 93 3.31 -10.54 -25.41
C ALA A 93 2.55 -10.02 -24.17
N ARG A 94 1.30 -10.45 -23.96
CA ARG A 94 0.51 -10.07 -22.78
C ARG A 94 1.13 -10.58 -21.47
N SER A 95 1.67 -11.80 -21.45
CA SER A 95 2.37 -12.33 -20.28
C SER A 95 3.63 -11.53 -19.97
N ALA A 96 4.44 -11.25 -21.00
CA ALA A 96 5.66 -10.46 -20.84
C ALA A 96 5.37 -9.02 -20.38
N GLU A 97 4.26 -8.42 -20.84
CA GLU A 97 3.82 -7.11 -20.37
C GLU A 97 3.36 -7.14 -18.91
N ALA A 98 2.61 -8.16 -18.50
CA ALA A 98 2.19 -8.34 -17.12
C ALA A 98 3.40 -8.48 -16.18
N GLU A 99 4.41 -9.26 -16.57
CA GLU A 99 5.66 -9.41 -15.80
C GLU A 99 6.44 -8.09 -15.67
N ARG A 100 6.52 -7.31 -16.76
CA ARG A 100 7.15 -5.98 -16.72
C ARG A 100 6.41 -5.01 -15.80
N ASN A 101 5.08 -5.02 -15.83
CA ASN A 101 4.29 -4.16 -14.97
C ASN A 101 4.47 -4.56 -13.50
N HIS A 102 4.45 -5.86 -13.22
CA HIS A 102 4.74 -6.36 -11.87
C HIS A 102 6.13 -5.97 -11.37
N ALA A 103 7.16 -6.03 -12.23
CA ALA A 103 8.51 -5.59 -11.88
C ALA A 103 8.56 -4.08 -11.53
N LYS A 104 7.84 -3.24 -12.27
CA LYS A 104 7.73 -1.79 -11.97
C LYS A 104 7.00 -1.51 -10.66
N ASP A 105 5.95 -2.27 -10.37
CA ASP A 105 5.22 -2.15 -9.10
C ASP A 105 6.12 -2.50 -7.91
N LEU A 106 6.91 -3.58 -8.03
CA LEU A 106 7.89 -3.98 -7.02
C LEU A 106 8.98 -2.90 -6.81
N GLU A 107 9.50 -2.31 -7.88
CA GLU A 107 10.47 -1.23 -7.81
C GLU A 107 9.87 0.01 -7.12
N THR A 108 8.64 0.37 -7.47
CA THR A 108 7.92 1.50 -6.85
C THR A 108 7.75 1.28 -5.36
N LEU A 109 7.30 0.09 -4.95
CA LEU A 109 7.12 -0.27 -3.54
C LEU A 109 8.44 -0.26 -2.76
N GLN A 110 9.53 -0.74 -3.36
CA GLN A 110 10.87 -0.68 -2.75
C GLN A 110 11.33 0.76 -2.54
N ASN A 111 11.11 1.64 -3.51
CA ASN A 111 11.46 3.05 -3.42
C ASN A 111 10.66 3.77 -2.33
N GLU A 112 9.37 3.48 -2.20
CA GLU A 112 8.52 4.02 -1.12
C GLU A 112 8.99 3.54 0.26
N PHE A 113 9.26 2.24 0.40
CA PHE A 113 9.78 1.69 1.65
C PHE A 113 11.11 2.33 2.06
N GLN A 114 12.02 2.55 1.11
CA GLN A 114 13.29 3.22 1.42
C GLN A 114 13.09 4.68 1.84
N LYS A 115 12.19 5.41 1.18
CA LYS A 115 11.85 6.79 1.59
C LYS A 115 11.33 6.83 3.03
N GLU A 116 10.39 5.95 3.38
CA GLU A 116 9.85 5.90 4.74
C GLU A 116 10.93 5.53 5.76
N LYS A 117 11.80 4.57 5.42
CA LYS A 117 12.94 4.20 6.27
C LYS A 117 13.89 5.38 6.52
N THR A 118 14.20 6.17 5.49
CA THR A 118 15.06 7.36 5.65
C THR A 118 14.41 8.40 6.56
N LEU A 119 13.13 8.67 6.37
CA LEU A 119 12.38 9.61 7.21
C LEU A 119 12.33 9.17 8.68
N LEU A 120 12.14 7.87 8.92
CA LEU A 120 12.12 7.32 10.27
C LEU A 120 13.49 7.44 10.94
N ASN A 121 14.57 7.15 10.22
CA ASN A 121 15.93 7.31 10.72
C ASN A 121 16.24 8.77 11.08
N ASP A 122 15.79 9.72 10.27
CA ASP A 122 15.97 11.16 10.56
C ASP A 122 15.22 11.57 11.83
N ARG A 123 13.99 11.07 12.01
CA ARG A 123 13.20 11.29 13.23
C ARG A 123 13.87 10.70 14.47
N ILE A 124 14.40 9.48 14.36
CA ILE A 124 15.13 8.81 15.45
C ILE A 124 16.39 9.61 15.79
N SER A 125 17.15 10.05 14.78
CA SER A 125 18.36 10.85 14.96
C SER A 125 18.05 12.15 15.71
N LYS A 126 17.00 12.88 15.28
CA LYS A 126 16.56 14.11 15.94
C LYS A 126 16.12 13.87 17.38
N ALA A 127 15.28 12.86 17.63
CA ALA A 127 14.83 12.52 18.98
C ALA A 127 16.01 12.12 19.88
N ASN A 128 17.00 11.41 19.35
CA ASN A 128 18.20 11.05 20.10
C ASN A 128 19.02 12.29 20.48
N SER A 129 19.17 13.28 19.60
CA SER A 129 19.84 14.55 19.92
C SER A 129 19.13 15.29 21.05
N GLU A 130 17.80 15.43 20.95
CA GLU A 130 16.99 16.10 21.97
C GLU A 130 17.08 15.40 23.34
N VAL A 131 17.04 14.05 23.34
CA VAL A 131 17.24 13.27 24.57
C VAL A 131 18.64 13.47 25.17
N GLN A 132 19.68 13.65 24.36
CA GLN A 132 21.03 13.94 24.86
C GLN A 132 21.12 15.33 25.47
N GLU A 133 20.52 16.34 24.84
CA GLU A 133 20.47 17.71 25.36
C GLU A 133 19.74 17.76 26.71
N LEU A 134 18.56 17.15 26.81
CA LEU A 134 17.80 17.06 28.05
C LEU A 134 18.57 16.30 29.15
N LYS A 135 19.32 15.25 28.79
CA LYS A 135 20.18 14.56 29.76
C LYS A 135 21.30 15.46 30.27
N GLN A 136 21.89 16.27 29.41
CA GLN A 136 22.94 17.20 29.79
C GLN A 136 22.39 18.30 30.71
N GLU A 137 21.25 18.90 30.36
CA GLU A 137 20.57 19.90 31.18
C GLU A 137 20.21 19.35 32.56
N ARG A 138 19.58 18.16 32.60
CA ARG A 138 19.26 17.46 33.86
C ARG A 138 20.51 17.24 34.71
N ASN A 139 21.65 16.87 34.10
CA ASN A 139 22.89 16.65 34.83
C ASN A 139 23.45 17.96 35.42
N ILE A 140 23.30 19.09 34.72
CA ILE A 140 23.69 20.42 35.22
C ILE A 140 22.82 20.80 36.42
N LEU A 141 21.49 20.69 36.29
CA LEU A 141 20.55 21.02 37.37
C LEU A 141 20.77 20.14 38.60
N ARG A 142 21.00 18.83 38.41
CA ARG A 142 21.34 17.93 39.53
C ARG A 142 22.58 18.39 40.28
N ARG A 143 23.65 18.77 39.57
CA ARG A 143 24.86 19.30 40.21
C ARG A 143 24.58 20.58 41.00
N GLN A 144 23.73 21.48 40.48
CA GLN A 144 23.37 22.71 41.20
C GLN A 144 22.64 22.39 42.52
N VAL A 145 21.70 21.44 42.50
CA VAL A 145 21.00 20.98 43.71
C VAL A 145 21.96 20.27 44.68
N ASP A 146 22.88 19.45 44.16
CA ASP A 146 23.86 18.74 44.98
C ASP A 146 24.82 19.71 45.70
N MET A 147 25.17 20.82 45.05
CA MET A 147 26.01 21.90 45.61
C MET A 147 25.29 22.79 46.64
N ALA A 148 23.96 22.67 46.80
CA ALA A 148 23.26 23.39 47.84
C ALA A 148 23.82 22.99 49.23
N PRO A 149 24.05 23.96 50.14
CA PRO A 149 24.59 23.67 51.45
C PRO A 149 23.62 22.80 52.27
N THR A 150 24.15 21.87 53.04
CA THR A 150 23.37 21.03 53.95
C THR A 150 23.13 21.78 55.27
N CYS A 151 21.94 21.59 55.85
CA CYS A 151 21.54 22.20 57.12
C CYS A 151 22.57 21.89 58.21
N THR A 152 23.14 22.93 58.79
CA THR A 152 24.15 22.83 59.84
C THR A 152 23.63 22.29 61.17
N ILE A 153 22.29 22.19 61.33
CA ILE A 153 21.64 21.71 62.55
C ILE A 153 21.36 20.21 62.48
N CYS A 154 20.65 19.75 61.44
CA CYS A 154 20.32 18.32 61.30
C CYS A 154 21.34 17.52 60.49
N LEU A 155 22.21 18.19 59.72
CA LEU A 155 23.21 17.58 58.82
C LEU A 155 22.63 16.63 57.77
N ASP A 156 21.32 16.74 57.50
CA ASP A 156 20.57 15.83 56.65
C ASP A 156 19.91 16.60 55.49
N ALA A 157 18.93 17.44 55.80
CA ALA A 157 18.21 18.23 54.81
C ALA A 157 19.06 19.37 54.22
N LYS A 158 18.83 19.72 52.94
CA LYS A 158 19.41 20.92 52.31
C LYS A 158 18.86 22.20 52.96
N CYS A 159 19.66 23.25 52.96
CA CYS A 159 19.23 24.55 53.44
C CYS A 159 18.26 25.21 52.46
N ASP A 160 17.08 25.56 52.94
CA ASP A 160 15.96 26.16 52.20
C ASP A 160 15.41 27.41 52.93
N VAL A 161 16.13 27.96 53.91
CA VAL A 161 15.73 29.18 54.64
C VAL A 161 16.89 30.17 54.73
N VAL A 162 16.59 31.43 54.40
CA VAL A 162 17.48 32.58 54.60
C VAL A 162 17.05 33.38 55.82
N PHE A 163 18.00 33.71 56.68
CA PHE A 163 17.76 34.53 57.86
C PHE A 163 17.94 36.02 57.58
N LEU A 164 16.99 36.85 58.03
CA LEU A 164 17.08 38.31 57.94
C LEU A 164 17.45 38.94 59.30
N PRO A 165 18.28 40.00 59.32
CA PRO A 165 18.82 40.72 58.15
C PRO A 165 20.18 40.19 57.64
N CYS A 166 20.74 39.13 58.23
CA CYS A 166 22.12 38.69 57.97
C CYS A 166 22.32 37.92 56.65
N LEU A 167 21.24 37.53 55.97
CA LEU A 167 21.21 36.82 54.69
C LEU A 167 21.95 35.46 54.65
N HIS A 168 22.20 34.84 55.80
CA HIS A 168 22.82 33.51 55.84
C HIS A 168 21.79 32.40 55.55
N ASN A 169 22.16 31.48 54.65
CA ASN A 169 21.40 30.29 54.28
C ASN A 169 22.10 29.04 54.85
N VAL A 170 21.71 28.63 56.07
CA VAL A 170 22.45 27.61 56.85
C VAL A 170 21.59 26.55 57.53
N THR A 171 20.27 26.64 57.41
CA THR A 171 19.33 25.70 58.02
C THR A 171 18.21 25.31 57.06
N CYS A 172 17.66 24.12 57.24
CA CYS A 172 16.39 23.74 56.63
C CYS A 172 15.17 24.34 57.37
N SER A 173 14.00 24.32 56.74
CA SER A 173 12.74 24.89 57.21
C SER A 173 12.24 24.21 58.48
N VAL A 174 12.45 22.90 58.59
CA VAL A 174 12.14 22.10 59.79
C VAL A 174 12.94 22.58 60.99
N CYS A 175 14.27 22.70 60.85
CA CYS A 175 15.15 23.17 61.92
C CYS A 175 14.97 24.67 62.21
N ALA A 176 14.74 25.48 61.19
CA ALA A 176 14.50 26.91 61.34
C ALA A 176 13.23 27.18 62.14
N ASN A 177 12.15 26.43 61.91
CA ASN A 177 10.87 26.61 62.57
C ASN A 177 10.75 25.86 63.91
N GLY A 178 11.70 24.97 64.23
CA GLY A 178 11.88 24.44 65.57
C GLY A 178 10.95 23.28 65.94
N THR A 179 10.65 22.37 65.01
CA THR A 179 9.90 21.14 65.33
C THR A 179 10.82 20.15 66.06
N GLY A 180 10.97 20.28 67.38
CA GLY A 180 11.74 19.32 68.18
C GLY A 180 12.23 19.85 69.52
N THR A 181 13.23 20.76 69.54
CA THR A 181 13.95 21.05 70.79
C THR A 181 14.42 22.50 71.03
N ARG A 182 14.42 23.40 70.03
CA ARG A 182 14.56 24.86 70.27
C ARG A 182 14.26 25.68 69.02
N GLN A 183 13.54 26.78 69.17
CA GLN A 183 13.35 27.76 68.10
C GLN A 183 14.67 28.49 67.82
N VAL A 184 15.04 28.61 66.54
CA VAL A 184 16.26 29.30 66.12
C VAL A 184 15.97 30.79 65.97
N ASP A 185 16.40 31.59 66.96
CA ASP A 185 16.21 33.06 66.97
C ASP A 185 17.53 33.83 66.78
N ILE A 186 18.66 33.11 66.72
CA ILE A 186 19.99 33.65 66.49
C ILE A 186 20.64 32.84 65.37
N CYS A 187 21.23 33.52 64.38
CA CYS A 187 21.89 32.88 63.26
C CYS A 187 23.11 32.05 63.74
N PRO A 188 23.22 30.75 63.39
CA PRO A 188 24.35 29.91 63.77
C PRO A 188 25.71 30.41 63.25
N THR A 189 25.72 31.10 62.12
CA THR A 189 26.96 31.56 61.46
C THR A 189 27.49 32.87 62.04
N CYS A 190 26.66 33.90 62.10
CA CYS A 190 27.10 35.26 62.47
C CYS A 190 26.61 35.70 63.86
N ARG A 191 25.84 34.86 64.56
CA ARG A 191 25.26 35.15 65.89
C ARG A 191 24.34 36.38 65.94
N GLN A 192 23.90 36.88 64.79
CA GLN A 192 22.94 37.98 64.71
C GLN A 192 21.52 37.50 65.02
N LYS A 193 20.74 38.33 65.74
CA LYS A 193 19.33 38.05 66.04
C LYS A 193 18.51 38.00 64.75
N ILE A 194 17.78 36.91 64.56
CA ILE A 194 16.91 36.67 63.41
C ILE A 194 15.61 37.46 63.61
N ARG A 195 15.26 38.30 62.63
CA ARG A 195 14.02 39.08 62.63
C ARG A 195 12.94 38.45 61.76
N ALA A 196 13.35 37.79 60.68
CA ALA A 196 12.47 37.09 59.76
C ALA A 196 13.22 35.92 59.10
N LYS A 197 12.44 34.95 58.62
CA LYS A 197 12.89 33.74 57.94
C LYS A 197 12.20 33.70 56.58
N LEU A 198 12.97 33.64 55.50
CA LEU A 198 12.43 33.56 54.15
C LEU A 198 12.70 32.17 53.57
N PRO A 199 11.66 31.40 53.18
CA PRO A 199 11.86 30.15 52.48
C PRO A 199 12.45 30.41 51.09
N MET A 200 13.38 29.55 50.68
CA MET A 200 13.93 29.49 49.34
C MET A 200 13.29 28.32 48.61
N TYR A 201 12.60 28.61 47.52
CA TYR A 201 12.10 27.61 46.59
C TYR A 201 13.23 27.34 45.59
N ASN A 202 13.92 26.21 45.78
CA ASN A 202 14.86 25.67 44.81
C ASN A 202 14.13 24.71 43.86
#